data_AF-T0YRW4-F1
#
_entry.id   AF-T0YRW4-F1
#
_cell.length_a   1.000
_cell.length_b   1.000
_cell.length_c   1.000
_cell.angle_alpha   90.00
_cell.angle_beta   90.00
_cell.angle_gamma   90.00
#
_symmetry.space_group_name_H-M   'P 1'
#
loop_
_entity.id
_entity.type
_entity.pdbx_description
1 polymer ?
#
loop_
_entity_poly.entity_id
_entity_poly.type
_entity_poly.pdbx_seq_one_letter_code
_entity_poly.pdbx_strand_id
1 'polypeptide(L)'
;RFEYRTERSPDVLPFVQGTGVETVTVPVPVEVQHLAVRLRAAVQRQVQRLQSMSFVGPVEATRRSLLGVGESLRRSTESQRHRLGQVDPRLWPAITAQAAAMKGLHALELAESQGVGALREFLLRQQRPAPNGRLAPSQRAFLSDPDVEEVLRSLDALTLEHPKLARTVAIVTDELRHNPEGRVIVFTQYRDTVDRLVVELERSAHGIVVPARFVGQASRENDRGLSQKAQVGTLDRFRRGEINCLVATSVAEEGLDIPATDLVVFYEPLPDVVRTIQRRGRTGRARIGRVVVLVAEGTRDASL
;
A
#
# COMPACT_ATOMS: atom_id res chain seq x y z
N ARG A 1 -6.29 -44.95 -3.02
CA ARG A 1 -7.09 -43.97 -3.78
C ARG A 1 -7.08 -42.69 -2.95
N PHE A 2 -6.30 -41.68 -3.31
CA PHE A 2 -6.27 -40.41 -2.57
C PHE A 2 -7.49 -39.59 -3.00
N GLU A 3 -8.48 -39.47 -2.12
CA GLU A 3 -9.62 -38.58 -2.35
C GLU A 3 -9.21 -37.15 -2.02
N TYR A 4 -9.17 -36.30 -3.05
CA TYR A 4 -8.93 -34.88 -2.89
C TYR A 4 -10.18 -34.22 -2.29
N ARG A 5 -10.13 -33.92 -0.99
CA ARG A 5 -11.20 -33.19 -0.30
C ARG A 5 -11.00 -31.70 -0.50
N THR A 6 -12.11 -31.00 -0.76
CA THR A 6 -12.11 -29.56 -0.95
C THR A 6 -12.93 -28.89 0.14
N GLU A 7 -12.87 -27.57 0.19
CA GLU A 7 -13.65 -26.74 1.10
C GLU A 7 -15.16 -26.86 0.94
N ARG A 8 -15.63 -27.47 -0.15
CA ARG A 8 -17.04 -27.76 -0.43
C ARG A 8 -17.41 -29.20 -0.10
N SER A 9 -16.47 -30.00 0.40
CA SER A 9 -16.72 -31.38 0.76
C SER A 9 -17.66 -31.46 1.98
N PRO A 10 -18.70 -32.32 1.95
CA PRO A 10 -19.75 -32.38 2.98
C PRO A 10 -19.22 -32.65 4.40
N ASP A 11 -18.09 -33.35 4.50
CA ASP A 11 -17.40 -33.69 5.75
C ASP A 11 -16.46 -32.59 6.26
N VAL A 12 -16.13 -31.60 5.42
CA VAL A 12 -15.26 -30.46 5.76
C VAL A 12 -16.09 -29.22 6.10
N LEU A 13 -17.25 -29.05 5.43
CA LEU A 13 -18.20 -27.94 5.61
C LEU A 13 -18.55 -27.60 7.07
N PRO A 14 -18.78 -28.56 7.99
CA PRO A 14 -19.11 -28.25 9.39
C PRO A 14 -17.98 -27.57 10.17
N PHE A 15 -16.74 -27.71 9.70
CA PHE A 15 -15.53 -27.17 10.34
C PHE A 15 -15.03 -25.87 9.68
N VAL A 16 -15.66 -25.47 8.57
CA VAL A 16 -15.37 -24.22 7.88
C VAL A 16 -16.18 -23.11 8.56
N GLN A 17 -15.57 -22.44 9.55
CA GLN A 17 -16.07 -21.13 9.96
C GLN A 17 -15.76 -20.15 8.82
N GLY A 18 -16.77 -19.80 8.04
CA GLY A 18 -16.66 -18.77 7.01
C GLY A 18 -16.51 -17.41 7.70
N THR A 19 -15.28 -16.91 7.83
CA THR A 19 -15.06 -15.52 8.21
C THR A 19 -15.50 -14.65 7.01
N GLY A 20 -16.75 -14.21 7.04
CA GLY A 20 -17.28 -13.28 6.04
C GLY A 20 -16.41 -12.02 6.00
N VAL A 21 -16.07 -11.57 4.80
CA VAL A 21 -15.33 -10.33 4.59
C VAL A 21 -16.36 -9.24 4.33
N GLU A 22 -16.43 -8.27 5.23
CA GLU A 22 -17.24 -7.07 5.10
C GLU A 22 -16.47 -6.01 4.32
N THR A 23 -17.01 -5.56 3.20
CA THR A 23 -16.44 -4.45 2.44
C THR A 23 -17.11 -3.15 2.83
N VAL A 24 -16.31 -2.17 3.24
CA VAL A 24 -16.77 -0.81 3.57
C VAL A 24 -16.20 0.16 2.52
N THR A 25 -17.09 0.67 1.67
CA THR A 25 -16.75 1.69 0.68
C THR A 25 -16.63 3.06 1.36
N VAL A 26 -15.57 3.79 1.02
CA VAL A 26 -15.27 5.11 1.55
C VAL A 26 -15.13 6.09 0.38
N PRO A 27 -15.91 7.18 0.35
CA PRO A 27 -15.86 8.13 -0.76
C PRO A 27 -14.50 8.85 -0.78
N VAL A 28 -13.96 9.06 -1.97
CA VAL A 28 -12.76 9.87 -2.16
C VAL A 28 -13.16 11.35 -2.29
N PRO A 29 -12.55 12.27 -1.52
CA PRO A 29 -12.85 13.70 -1.61
C PRO A 29 -12.68 14.23 -3.04
N VAL A 30 -13.56 15.15 -3.47
CA VAL A 30 -13.57 15.70 -4.83
C VAL A 30 -12.23 16.35 -5.18
N GLU A 31 -11.59 17.00 -4.22
CA GLU A 31 -10.25 17.58 -4.35
C GLU A 31 -9.22 16.52 -4.73
N VAL A 32 -9.24 15.35 -4.05
CA VAL A 32 -8.36 14.23 -4.35
C VAL A 32 -8.67 13.63 -5.72
N GLN A 33 -9.95 13.53 -6.10
CA GLN A 33 -10.34 13.05 -7.43
C GLN A 33 -9.79 13.96 -8.53
N HIS A 34 -9.82 15.28 -8.35
CA HIS A 34 -9.22 16.23 -9.30
C HIS A 34 -7.70 16.04 -9.42
N LEU A 35 -6.99 15.86 -8.31
CA LEU A 35 -5.55 15.54 -8.33
C LEU A 35 -5.29 14.20 -9.05
N ALA A 36 -6.11 13.18 -8.79
CA ALA A 36 -5.99 11.86 -9.39
C ALA A 36 -6.17 11.91 -10.92
N VAL A 37 -7.13 12.67 -11.44
CA VAL A 37 -7.32 12.89 -12.89
C VAL A 37 -6.05 13.45 -13.53
N ARG A 38 -5.45 14.48 -12.91
CA ARG A 38 -4.21 15.12 -13.36
C ARG A 38 -3.03 14.15 -13.35
N LEU A 39 -2.86 13.40 -12.26
CA LEU A 39 -1.81 12.37 -12.14
C LEU A 39 -1.96 11.25 -13.17
N ARG A 40 -3.19 10.80 -13.45
CA ARG A 40 -3.47 9.81 -14.51
C ARG A 40 -3.08 10.34 -15.89
N ALA A 41 -3.39 11.60 -16.19
CA ALA A 41 -2.99 12.23 -17.44
C ALA A 41 -1.45 12.30 -17.60
N ALA A 42 -0.73 12.62 -16.53
CA ALA A 42 0.73 12.62 -16.52
C ALA A 42 1.31 11.22 -16.78
N VAL A 43 0.76 10.19 -16.14
CA VAL A 43 1.15 8.78 -16.41
C VAL A 43 0.90 8.43 -17.87
N GLN A 44 -0.27 8.78 -18.40
CA GLN A 44 -0.66 8.45 -19.76
C GLN A 44 0.26 9.09 -20.80
N ARG A 45 0.69 10.34 -20.60
CA ARG A 45 1.68 10.99 -21.48
C ARG A 45 3.01 10.25 -21.51
N GLN A 46 3.51 9.77 -20.37
CA GLN A 46 4.74 8.98 -20.33
C GLN A 46 4.56 7.61 -21.01
N VAL A 47 3.40 6.98 -20.86
CA VAL A 47 3.07 5.72 -21.56
C VAL A 47 3.00 5.94 -23.08
N GLN A 48 2.34 7.00 -23.55
CA GLN A 48 2.30 7.34 -24.98
C GLN A 48 3.69 7.62 -25.53
N ARG A 49 4.53 8.33 -24.76
CA ARG A 49 5.93 8.55 -25.12
C ARG A 49 6.70 7.24 -25.24
N LEU A 50 6.51 6.28 -24.34
CA LEU A 50 7.10 4.94 -24.47
C LEU A 50 6.61 4.22 -25.72
N GLN A 51 5.30 4.22 -25.99
CA GLN A 51 4.70 3.57 -27.14
C GLN A 51 5.17 4.15 -28.48
N SER A 52 5.53 5.44 -28.53
CA SER A 52 6.11 6.06 -29.73
C SER A 52 7.52 5.57 -30.07
N MET A 53 8.19 4.87 -29.15
CA MET A 53 9.53 4.35 -29.35
C MET A 53 9.45 2.97 -30.01
N SER A 54 10.00 2.84 -31.22
CA SER A 54 9.86 1.64 -32.05
C SER A 54 10.36 0.33 -31.43
N PHE A 55 11.21 0.39 -30.41
CA PHE A 55 11.76 -0.77 -29.70
C PHE A 55 11.01 -1.11 -28.40
N VAL A 56 9.96 -0.36 -28.06
CA VAL A 56 9.09 -0.64 -26.92
C VAL A 56 7.78 -1.24 -27.45
N GLY A 57 7.42 -2.43 -26.98
CA GLY A 57 6.16 -3.07 -27.33
C GLY A 57 4.94 -2.35 -26.73
N PRO A 58 3.73 -2.93 -26.86
CA PRO A 58 2.54 -2.38 -26.23
C PRO A 58 2.72 -2.19 -24.72
N VAL A 59 2.43 -0.98 -24.24
CA VAL A 59 2.53 -0.61 -22.82
C VAL A 59 1.18 -0.14 -22.32
N GLU A 60 0.76 -0.66 -21.17
CA GLU A 60 -0.42 -0.17 -20.46
C GLU A 60 0.01 0.71 -19.29
N ALA A 61 -0.86 1.62 -18.85
CA ALA A 61 -0.67 2.46 -17.67
C ALA A 61 -0.85 1.69 -16.35
N THR A 62 -0.33 0.46 -16.27
CA THR A 62 -0.38 -0.41 -15.10
C THR A 62 1.01 -0.63 -14.52
N ARG A 63 1.09 -0.81 -13.20
CA ARG A 63 2.37 -1.07 -12.51
C ARG A 63 3.05 -2.32 -13.08
N ARG A 64 2.27 -3.39 -13.32
CA ARG A 64 2.79 -4.65 -13.88
C ARG A 64 3.40 -4.44 -15.27
N SER A 65 2.70 -3.76 -16.17
CA SER A 65 3.19 -3.48 -17.53
C SER A 65 4.46 -2.64 -17.49
N LEU A 66 4.47 -1.53 -16.74
CA LEU A 66 5.63 -0.65 -16.64
C LEU A 66 6.83 -1.29 -15.97
N LEU A 67 6.64 -2.19 -14.99
CA LEU A 67 7.73 -2.98 -14.43
C LEU A 67 8.33 -3.93 -15.47
N GLY A 68 7.49 -4.60 -16.26
CA GLY A 68 7.93 -5.45 -17.36
C GLY A 68 8.74 -4.69 -18.41
N VAL A 69 8.28 -3.50 -18.81
CA VAL A 69 9.03 -2.60 -19.71
C VAL A 69 10.37 -2.21 -19.09
N GLY A 70 10.39 -1.80 -17.82
CA GLY A 70 11.61 -1.42 -17.14
C GLY A 70 12.62 -2.56 -17.03
N GLU A 71 12.15 -3.79 -16.81
CA GLU A 71 13.00 -4.99 -16.79
C GLU A 71 13.57 -5.30 -18.17
N SER A 72 12.75 -5.22 -19.22
CA SER A 72 13.19 -5.38 -20.61
C SER A 72 14.28 -4.36 -20.97
N LEU A 73 14.05 -3.07 -20.68
CA LEU A 73 15.02 -2.01 -20.93
C LEU A 73 16.35 -2.24 -20.19
N ARG A 74 16.30 -2.65 -18.91
CA ARG A 74 17.51 -2.98 -18.13
C ARG A 74 18.29 -4.12 -18.76
N ARG A 75 17.62 -5.24 -19.08
CA ARG A 75 18.25 -6.39 -19.75
C ARG A 75 18.89 -5.98 -21.08
N SER A 76 18.23 -5.14 -21.88
CA SER A 76 18.79 -4.61 -23.12
C SER A 76 20.05 -3.78 -22.89
N THR A 77 20.04 -2.86 -21.90
CA THR A 77 21.24 -2.04 -21.60
C THR A 77 22.41 -2.88 -21.10
N GLU A 78 22.16 -3.88 -20.26
CA GLU A 78 23.20 -4.76 -19.71
C GLU A 78 23.80 -5.64 -20.81
N SER A 79 22.95 -6.23 -21.66
CA SER A 79 23.38 -7.03 -22.80
C SER A 79 24.23 -6.23 -23.80
N GLN A 80 23.81 -5.01 -24.14
CA GLN A 80 24.57 -4.15 -25.06
C GLN A 80 25.90 -3.70 -24.47
N ARG A 81 25.92 -3.31 -23.18
CA ARG A 81 27.16 -2.93 -22.51
C ARG A 81 28.17 -4.08 -22.47
N HIS A 82 27.72 -5.30 -22.21
CA HIS A 82 28.59 -6.47 -22.21
C HIS A 82 29.07 -6.86 -23.62
N ARG A 83 28.20 -6.81 -24.63
CA ARG A 83 28.51 -7.29 -25.99
C ARG A 83 29.22 -6.27 -26.87
N LEU A 84 28.89 -4.99 -26.71
CA LEU A 84 29.29 -3.90 -27.62
C LEU A 84 30.17 -2.86 -26.92
N GLY A 85 30.33 -2.92 -25.60
CA GLY A 85 31.02 -1.89 -24.82
C GLY A 85 30.27 -0.55 -24.74
N GLN A 86 29.11 -0.43 -25.38
CA GLN A 86 28.31 0.78 -25.48
C GLN A 86 26.82 0.45 -25.41
N VAL A 87 26.01 1.44 -25.03
CA VAL A 87 24.55 1.33 -24.93
C VAL A 87 23.92 2.31 -25.91
N ASP A 88 22.93 1.84 -26.67
CA ASP A 88 22.14 2.67 -27.58
C ASP A 88 21.56 3.88 -26.83
N PRO A 89 21.94 5.12 -27.22
CA PRO A 89 21.48 6.32 -26.54
C PRO A 89 19.95 6.46 -26.49
N ARG A 90 19.22 5.82 -27.41
CA ARG A 90 17.75 5.84 -27.46
C ARG A 90 17.10 5.13 -26.27
N LEU A 91 17.82 4.25 -25.57
CA LEU A 91 17.30 3.56 -24.38
C LEU A 91 17.16 4.50 -23.17
N TRP A 92 17.95 5.58 -23.08
CA TRP A 92 17.92 6.48 -21.92
C TRP A 92 16.61 7.28 -21.81
N PRO A 93 16.06 7.87 -22.90
CA PRO A 93 14.72 8.43 -22.88
C PRO A 93 13.63 7.43 -22.48
N ALA A 94 13.73 6.17 -22.93
CA ALA A 94 12.78 5.12 -22.57
C ALA A 94 12.83 4.80 -21.07
N ILE A 95 14.03 4.59 -20.52
CA ILE A 95 14.23 4.38 -19.08
C ILE A 95 13.69 5.56 -18.28
N THR A 96 13.93 6.78 -18.76
CA THR A 96 13.46 8.01 -18.12
C THR A 96 11.93 8.08 -18.11
N ALA A 97 11.28 7.84 -19.25
CA ALA A 97 9.82 7.87 -19.37
C ALA A 97 9.16 6.77 -18.53
N GLN A 98 9.70 5.56 -18.54
CA GLN A 98 9.23 4.45 -17.70
C GLN A 98 9.35 4.78 -16.21
N ALA A 99 10.49 5.30 -15.77
CA ALA A 99 10.71 5.67 -14.38
C ALA A 99 9.88 6.89 -13.94
N ALA A 100 9.53 7.80 -14.85
CA ALA A 100 8.60 8.91 -14.61
C ALA A 100 7.15 8.40 -14.51
N ALA A 101 6.72 7.50 -15.40
CA ALA A 101 5.41 6.86 -15.35
C ALA A 101 5.19 6.10 -14.04
N MET A 102 6.21 5.37 -13.56
CA MET A 102 6.17 4.68 -12.27
C MET A 102 6.02 5.64 -11.08
N LYS A 103 6.65 6.83 -11.13
CA LYS A 103 6.46 7.87 -10.11
C LYS A 103 5.03 8.42 -10.13
N GLY A 104 4.49 8.69 -11.32
CA GLY A 104 3.10 9.13 -11.48
C GLY A 104 2.09 8.10 -10.96
N LEU A 105 2.32 6.81 -11.23
CA LEU A 105 1.47 5.74 -10.70
C LEU A 105 1.52 5.66 -9.17
N HIS A 106 2.70 5.85 -8.57
CA HIS A 106 2.82 5.83 -7.13
C HIS A 106 2.20 7.10 -6.50
N ALA A 107 2.38 8.27 -7.11
CA ALA A 107 1.70 9.49 -6.69
C ALA A 107 0.18 9.34 -6.71
N LEU A 108 -0.37 8.75 -7.78
CA LEU A 108 -1.80 8.48 -7.90
C LEU A 108 -2.32 7.58 -6.78
N GLU A 109 -1.61 6.48 -6.52
CA GLU A 109 -1.93 5.55 -5.45
C GLU A 109 -1.87 6.21 -4.06
N LEU A 110 -0.86 7.05 -3.79
CA LEU A 110 -0.80 7.81 -2.55
C LEU A 110 -1.97 8.78 -2.42
N ALA A 111 -2.35 9.47 -3.50
CA ALA A 111 -3.49 10.39 -3.48
C ALA A 111 -4.79 9.64 -3.12
N GLU A 112 -5.07 8.55 -3.84
CA GLU A 112 -6.32 7.79 -3.79
C GLU A 112 -6.47 6.93 -2.53
N SER A 113 -5.38 6.36 -2.01
CA SER A 113 -5.45 5.45 -0.86
C SER A 113 -5.02 6.12 0.45
N GLN A 114 -4.11 7.10 0.42
CA GLN A 114 -3.45 7.67 1.60
C GLN A 114 -3.77 9.15 1.84
N GLY A 115 -4.24 9.88 0.83
CA GLY A 115 -4.60 11.28 0.91
C GLY A 115 -3.47 12.26 0.61
N VAL A 116 -3.81 13.56 0.68
CA VAL A 116 -2.95 14.64 0.18
C VAL A 116 -1.65 14.79 0.97
N GLY A 117 -1.64 14.46 2.26
CA GLY A 117 -0.43 14.53 3.08
C GLY A 117 0.65 13.58 2.58
N ALA A 118 0.30 12.33 2.26
CA ALA A 118 1.27 11.34 1.80
C ALA A 118 1.78 11.68 0.39
N LEU A 119 0.87 12.16 -0.48
CA LEU A 119 1.24 12.69 -1.79
C LEU A 119 2.23 13.87 -1.67
N ARG A 120 1.96 14.82 -0.76
CA ARG A 120 2.83 15.99 -0.52
C ARG A 120 4.24 15.55 -0.12
N GLU A 121 4.37 14.68 0.87
CA GLU A 121 5.68 14.18 1.33
C GLU A 121 6.44 13.48 0.20
N PHE A 122 5.75 12.66 -0.60
CA PHE A 122 6.34 12.03 -1.77
C PHE A 122 6.86 13.05 -2.79
N LEU A 123 6.06 14.06 -3.13
CA LEU A 123 6.44 15.08 -4.10
C LEU A 123 7.58 15.96 -3.60
N LEU A 124 7.60 16.32 -2.32
CA LEU A 124 8.73 17.01 -1.69
C LEU A 124 10.01 16.18 -1.78
N ARG A 125 9.94 14.85 -1.56
CA ARG A 125 11.09 13.96 -1.78
C ARG A 125 11.53 13.94 -3.25
N GLN A 126 10.59 13.98 -4.21
CA GLN A 126 10.95 14.02 -5.63
C GLN A 126 11.68 15.31 -6.01
N GLN A 127 11.43 16.43 -5.32
CA GLN A 127 12.11 17.72 -5.56
C GLN A 127 13.51 17.79 -4.96
N ARG A 128 13.92 16.82 -4.13
CA ARG A 128 15.27 16.80 -3.54
C ARG A 128 16.32 16.36 -4.58
N PRO A 129 17.33 17.18 -4.87
CA PRO A 129 18.41 16.81 -5.77
C PRO A 129 19.36 15.80 -5.11
N ALA A 130 20.14 15.10 -5.94
CA ALA A 130 21.29 14.33 -5.48
C ALA A 130 22.39 15.28 -4.92
N PRO A 131 23.43 14.76 -4.22
CA PRO A 131 24.51 15.59 -3.66
C PRO A 131 25.23 16.48 -4.67
N ASN A 132 25.17 16.14 -5.95
CA ASN A 132 25.70 16.96 -7.06
C ASN A 132 24.79 18.15 -7.44
N GLY A 133 23.74 18.42 -6.68
CA GLY A 133 22.77 19.49 -6.92
C GLY A 133 21.81 19.24 -8.09
N ARG A 134 21.82 18.06 -8.72
CA ARG A 134 20.99 17.77 -9.90
C ARG A 134 19.90 16.75 -9.58
N LEU A 135 18.70 17.02 -10.10
CA LEU A 135 17.62 16.04 -10.16
C LEU A 135 17.97 14.94 -11.17
N ALA A 136 17.63 13.70 -10.82
CA ALA A 136 17.70 12.58 -11.75
C ALA A 136 16.81 12.86 -12.99
N PRO A 137 17.16 12.33 -14.18
CA PRO A 137 16.36 12.56 -15.39
C PRO A 137 14.88 12.22 -15.22
N SER A 138 14.58 11.12 -14.49
CA SER A 138 13.20 10.71 -14.23
C SER A 138 12.45 11.59 -13.23
N GLN A 139 13.15 12.19 -12.25
CA GLN A 139 12.55 13.19 -11.36
C GLN A 139 12.20 14.44 -12.17
N ARG A 140 13.14 14.94 -12.99
CA ARG A 140 12.91 16.10 -13.83
C ARG A 140 11.75 15.88 -14.80
N ALA A 141 11.76 14.78 -15.53
CA ALA A 141 10.70 14.45 -16.49
C ALA A 141 9.32 14.28 -15.85
N PHE A 142 9.26 13.83 -14.59
CA PHE A 142 8.02 13.73 -13.83
C PHE A 142 7.55 15.10 -13.30
N LEU A 143 8.46 15.87 -12.69
CA LEU A 143 8.12 17.16 -12.07
C LEU A 143 7.82 18.27 -13.08
N SER A 144 8.39 18.21 -14.29
CA SER A 144 8.13 19.17 -15.36
C SER A 144 6.91 18.83 -16.21
N ASP A 145 6.12 17.84 -15.81
CA ASP A 145 4.88 17.51 -16.51
C ASP A 145 3.80 18.54 -16.11
N PRO A 146 3.07 19.14 -17.07
CA PRO A 146 2.12 20.23 -16.76
C PRO A 146 1.03 19.86 -15.75
N ASP A 147 0.54 18.62 -15.75
CA ASP A 147 -0.46 18.19 -14.79
C ASP A 147 0.15 17.92 -13.41
N VAL A 148 1.43 17.53 -13.35
CA VAL A 148 2.16 17.39 -12.07
C VAL A 148 2.46 18.76 -11.46
N GLU A 149 2.82 19.75 -12.28
CA GLU A 149 2.98 21.15 -11.84
C GLU A 149 1.66 21.73 -11.28
N GLU A 150 0.53 21.44 -11.93
CA GLU A 150 -0.80 21.82 -11.42
C GLU A 150 -1.12 21.12 -10.09
N VAL A 151 -0.81 19.83 -9.96
CA VAL A 151 -0.98 19.07 -8.72
C VAL A 151 -0.16 19.69 -7.59
N LEU A 152 1.10 20.05 -7.84
CA LEU A 152 1.95 20.72 -6.86
C LEU A 152 1.34 22.05 -6.39
N ARG A 153 0.91 22.89 -7.33
CA ARG A 153 0.26 24.18 -7.02
C ARG A 153 -1.03 23.99 -6.21
N SER A 154 -1.85 23.01 -6.59
CA SER A 154 -3.12 22.74 -5.91
C SER A 154 -2.92 22.18 -4.51
N LEU A 155 -1.88 21.35 -4.32
CA LEU A 155 -1.62 20.71 -3.03
C LEU A 155 -1.36 21.71 -1.93
N ASP A 156 -0.66 22.82 -2.17
CA ASP A 156 -0.33 23.80 -1.14
C ASP A 156 -1.54 24.37 -0.38
N ALA A 157 -2.72 24.38 -1.00
CA ALA A 157 -3.96 24.81 -0.37
C ALA A 157 -4.72 23.69 0.39
N LEU A 158 -4.30 22.42 0.27
CA LEU A 158 -5.04 21.27 0.80
C LEU A 158 -4.45 20.73 2.11
N THR A 159 -5.27 20.67 3.15
CA THR A 159 -4.92 20.10 4.46
C THR A 159 -5.83 18.92 4.86
N LEU A 160 -6.54 18.34 3.90
CA LEU A 160 -7.53 17.29 4.14
C LEU A 160 -6.89 15.91 4.34
N GLU A 161 -7.34 15.18 5.35
CA GLU A 161 -6.97 13.77 5.54
C GLU A 161 -7.87 12.85 4.70
N HIS A 162 -7.36 11.67 4.35
CA HIS A 162 -8.17 10.69 3.64
C HIS A 162 -9.30 10.15 4.55
N PRO A 163 -10.57 10.10 4.11
CA PRO A 163 -11.68 9.69 4.97
C PRO A 163 -11.57 8.27 5.54
N LYS A 164 -10.77 7.40 4.91
CA LYS A 164 -10.45 6.06 5.43
C LYS A 164 -9.81 6.13 6.82
N LEU A 165 -8.98 7.12 7.10
CA LEU A 165 -8.33 7.27 8.40
C LEU A 165 -9.38 7.38 9.52
N ALA A 166 -10.31 8.33 9.38
CA ALA A 166 -11.41 8.50 10.32
C ALA A 166 -12.32 7.26 10.39
N ARG A 167 -12.57 6.62 9.23
CA ARG A 167 -13.39 5.41 9.17
C ARG A 167 -12.77 4.22 9.89
N THR A 168 -11.45 4.02 9.75
CA THR A 168 -10.71 2.99 10.50
C THR A 168 -10.81 3.23 11.99
N VAL A 169 -10.55 4.47 12.45
CA VAL A 169 -10.66 4.82 13.87
C VAL A 169 -12.06 4.53 14.40
N ALA A 170 -13.11 4.92 13.66
CA ALA A 170 -14.48 4.66 14.06
C ALA A 170 -14.77 3.15 14.23
N ILE A 171 -14.38 2.33 13.26
CA ILE A 171 -14.60 0.88 13.29
C ILE A 171 -13.83 0.22 14.45
N VAL A 172 -12.54 0.56 14.61
CA VAL A 172 -11.68 -0.02 15.66
C VAL A 172 -12.18 0.39 17.05
N THR A 173 -12.55 1.66 17.22
CA THR A 173 -13.03 2.19 18.50
C THR A 173 -14.40 1.59 18.87
N ASP A 174 -15.30 1.44 17.89
CA ASP A 174 -16.62 0.84 18.12
C ASP A 174 -16.51 -0.63 18.55
N GLU A 175 -15.64 -1.41 17.90
CA GLU A 175 -15.37 -2.80 18.29
C GLU A 175 -14.87 -2.91 19.74
N LEU A 176 -13.86 -2.11 20.09
CA LEU A 176 -13.25 -2.14 21.42
C LEU A 176 -14.12 -1.50 22.52
N ARG A 177 -15.14 -0.70 22.16
CA ARG A 177 -16.19 -0.28 23.11
C ARG A 177 -17.11 -1.42 23.50
N HIS A 178 -17.50 -2.24 22.52
CA HIS A 178 -18.39 -3.38 22.75
C HIS A 178 -17.66 -4.60 23.34
N ASN A 179 -16.38 -4.74 23.04
CA ASN A 179 -15.51 -5.78 23.57
C ASN A 179 -14.18 -5.17 24.09
N PRO A 180 -14.14 -4.65 25.33
CA PRO A 180 -12.94 -4.01 25.88
C PRO A 180 -11.72 -4.92 25.99
N GLU A 181 -11.95 -6.23 26.14
CA GLU A 181 -10.90 -7.26 26.16
C GLU A 181 -10.51 -7.73 24.74
N GLY A 182 -11.13 -7.14 23.72
CA GLY A 182 -10.94 -7.49 22.33
C GLY A 182 -9.53 -7.19 21.82
N ARG A 183 -9.21 -7.81 20.69
CA ARG A 183 -7.94 -7.63 19.98
C ARG A 183 -8.19 -7.30 18.52
N VAL A 184 -7.62 -6.19 18.07
CA VAL A 184 -7.78 -5.69 16.70
C VAL A 184 -6.45 -5.67 15.97
N ILE A 185 -6.46 -6.02 14.69
CA ILE A 185 -5.32 -5.78 13.80
C ILE A 185 -5.78 -4.93 12.62
N VAL A 186 -5.02 -3.89 12.32
CA VAL A 186 -5.18 -3.06 11.12
C VAL A 186 -4.03 -3.33 10.18
N PHE A 187 -4.31 -3.85 8.99
CA PHE A 187 -3.32 -4.07 7.94
C PHE A 187 -3.31 -2.95 6.91
N THR A 188 -2.12 -2.59 6.48
CA THR A 188 -1.87 -1.69 5.34
C THR A 188 -0.62 -2.12 4.56
N GLN A 189 -0.44 -1.65 3.33
CA GLN A 189 0.76 -1.87 2.53
C GLN A 189 1.90 -0.95 2.94
N TYR A 190 1.62 0.26 3.46
CA TYR A 190 2.63 1.30 3.64
C TYR A 190 2.91 1.61 5.10
N ARG A 191 4.18 1.84 5.40
CA ARG A 191 4.66 2.16 6.75
C ARG A 191 4.26 3.55 7.21
N ASP A 192 4.29 4.53 6.29
CA ASP A 192 3.84 5.90 6.58
C ASP A 192 2.36 5.89 7.04
N THR A 193 1.54 5.02 6.46
CA THR A 193 0.15 4.78 6.88
C THR A 193 0.03 4.15 8.25
N VAL A 194 0.92 3.19 8.58
CA VAL A 194 0.99 2.60 9.91
C VAL A 194 1.22 3.69 10.96
N ASP A 195 2.18 4.58 10.72
CA ASP A 195 2.50 5.67 11.64
C ASP A 195 1.33 6.63 11.83
N ARG A 196 0.67 7.03 10.74
CA ARG A 196 -0.51 7.90 10.78
C ARG A 196 -1.68 7.26 11.52
N LEU A 197 -1.95 5.98 11.28
CA LEU A 197 -3.01 5.24 11.96
C LEU A 197 -2.73 5.11 13.46
N VAL A 198 -1.49 4.84 13.86
CA VAL A 198 -1.12 4.78 15.29
C VAL A 198 -1.39 6.12 15.96
N VAL A 199 -0.87 7.22 15.39
CA VAL A 199 -1.08 8.57 15.94
C VAL A 199 -2.56 8.92 16.00
N GLU A 200 -3.32 8.62 14.95
CA GLU A 200 -4.74 8.96 14.92
C GLU A 200 -5.56 8.12 15.90
N LEU A 201 -5.28 6.82 16.04
CA LEU A 201 -5.94 5.95 17.01
C LEU A 201 -5.63 6.41 18.44
N GLU A 202 -4.38 6.75 18.77
CA GLU A 202 -4.01 7.29 20.09
C GLU A 202 -4.75 8.60 20.39
N ARG A 203 -4.82 9.49 19.40
CA ARG A 203 -5.43 10.82 19.57
C ARG A 203 -6.94 10.77 19.67
N SER A 204 -7.59 10.02 18.80
CA SER A 204 -9.02 10.13 18.52
C SER A 204 -9.86 9.02 19.16
N ALA A 205 -9.26 7.96 19.68
CA ALA A 205 -9.98 6.88 20.36
C ALA A 205 -10.15 7.10 21.88
N HIS A 206 -9.78 8.26 22.42
CA HIS A 206 -10.00 8.66 23.82
C HIS A 206 -9.52 7.63 24.86
N GLY A 207 -8.38 6.98 24.61
CA GLY A 207 -7.79 5.98 25.51
C GLY A 207 -8.42 4.59 25.47
N ILE A 208 -9.46 4.38 24.64
CA ILE A 208 -10.07 3.05 24.42
C ILE A 208 -9.11 2.15 23.64
N VAL A 209 -8.40 2.74 22.69
CA VAL A 209 -7.44 2.03 21.84
C VAL A 209 -6.03 2.33 22.34
N VAL A 210 -5.26 1.27 22.59
CA VAL A 210 -3.82 1.30 22.83
C VAL A 210 -3.15 0.65 21.62
N PRO A 211 -2.84 1.44 20.58
CA PRO A 211 -2.29 0.92 19.35
C PRO A 211 -0.77 0.70 19.46
N ALA A 212 -0.25 -0.20 18.63
CA ALA A 212 1.19 -0.32 18.44
C ALA A 212 1.55 -0.58 16.98
N ARG A 213 2.61 0.08 16.55
CA ARG A 213 3.24 -0.12 15.23
C ARG A 213 3.83 -1.53 15.14
N PHE A 214 3.59 -2.21 14.01
CA PHE A 214 4.12 -3.53 13.73
C PHE A 214 4.59 -3.72 12.27
N VAL A 215 5.85 -3.39 11.99
CA VAL A 215 6.44 -3.42 10.64
C VAL A 215 7.56 -4.45 10.51
N GLY A 216 7.95 -4.77 9.28
CA GLY A 216 9.09 -5.67 9.00
C GLY A 216 10.46 -5.12 9.45
N GLN A 217 11.49 -5.97 9.42
CA GLN A 217 12.82 -5.67 9.99
C GLN A 217 13.67 -4.71 9.15
N ALA A 218 13.46 -4.69 7.83
CA ALA A 218 14.23 -3.83 6.93
C ALA A 218 14.07 -2.35 7.31
N SER A 219 15.17 -1.61 7.37
CA SER A 219 15.12 -0.16 7.58
C SER A 219 15.23 0.57 6.24
N ARG A 220 14.56 1.72 6.13
CA ARG A 220 14.62 2.65 5.00
C ARG A 220 15.21 3.97 5.49
N GLU A 221 15.58 4.83 4.54
CA GLU A 221 16.04 6.18 4.85
C GLU A 221 14.95 6.92 5.64
N ASN A 222 15.25 7.25 6.90
CA ASN A 222 14.35 7.88 7.87
C ASN A 222 13.15 7.04 8.38
N ASP A 223 13.14 5.72 8.16
CA ASP A 223 12.11 4.82 8.69
C ASP A 223 12.74 3.50 9.17
N ARG A 224 12.82 3.32 10.49
CA ARG A 224 13.44 2.14 11.11
C ARG A 224 12.46 0.97 11.15
N GLY A 225 12.90 -0.18 10.65
CA GLY A 225 12.18 -1.43 10.85
C GLY A 225 12.20 -1.88 12.31
N LEU A 226 11.33 -2.84 12.68
CA LEU A 226 11.35 -3.44 14.01
C LEU A 226 12.31 -4.62 14.05
N SER A 227 13.22 -4.64 15.04
CA SER A 227 14.06 -5.82 15.27
C SER A 227 13.21 -7.03 15.65
N GLN A 228 13.71 -8.25 15.41
CA GLN A 228 12.99 -9.48 15.78
C GLN A 228 12.60 -9.50 17.28
N LYS A 229 13.51 -9.05 18.15
CA LYS A 229 13.25 -8.96 19.59
C LYS A 229 12.12 -7.97 19.91
N ALA A 230 12.07 -6.83 19.22
CA ALA A 230 10.99 -5.85 19.38
C ALA A 230 9.66 -6.38 18.84
N GLN A 231 9.67 -7.11 17.72
CA GLN A 231 8.48 -7.76 17.17
C GLN A 231 7.90 -8.79 18.16
N VAL A 232 8.74 -9.68 18.69
CA VAL A 232 8.33 -10.67 19.71
C VAL A 232 7.77 -9.97 20.95
N GLY A 233 8.47 -8.98 21.49
CA GLY A 233 8.00 -8.23 22.66
C GLY A 233 6.66 -7.53 22.42
N THR A 234 6.45 -6.95 21.23
CA THR A 234 5.18 -6.30 20.87
C THR A 234 4.04 -7.31 20.78
N LEU A 235 4.29 -8.49 20.18
CA LEU A 235 3.29 -9.57 20.13
C LEU A 235 2.97 -10.11 21.52
N ASP A 236 3.95 -10.23 22.41
CA ASP A 236 3.69 -10.69 23.78
C ASP A 236 2.84 -9.70 24.57
N ARG A 237 3.12 -8.40 24.43
CA ARG A 237 2.28 -7.33 25.01
C ARG A 237 0.86 -7.36 24.46
N PHE A 238 0.71 -7.61 23.15
CA PHE A 238 -0.59 -7.79 22.51
C PHE A 238 -1.34 -9.02 23.06
N ARG A 239 -0.66 -10.17 23.21
CA ARG A 239 -1.26 -11.38 23.83
C ARG A 239 -1.73 -11.11 25.25
N ARG A 240 -0.93 -10.39 26.05
CA ARG A 240 -1.27 -10.01 27.44
C ARG A 240 -2.34 -8.90 27.57
N GLY A 241 -2.67 -8.21 26.48
CA GLY A 241 -3.67 -7.13 26.49
C GLY A 241 -3.17 -5.77 26.90
N GLU A 242 -1.87 -5.60 27.06
CA GLU A 242 -1.26 -4.28 27.24
C GLU A 242 -1.39 -3.42 25.98
N ILE A 243 -1.57 -4.06 24.82
CA ILE A 243 -1.86 -3.45 23.51
C ILE A 243 -3.10 -4.17 22.99
N ASN A 244 -4.10 -3.42 22.55
CA ASN A 244 -5.35 -3.98 22.02
C ASN A 244 -5.53 -3.75 20.52
N CYS A 245 -4.65 -2.95 19.89
CA CYS A 245 -4.64 -2.76 18.44
C CYS A 245 -3.21 -2.85 17.86
N LEU A 246 -2.97 -3.77 16.93
CA LEU A 246 -1.73 -3.77 16.13
C LEU A 246 -1.99 -3.13 14.78
N VAL A 247 -1.15 -2.17 14.40
CA VAL A 247 -1.18 -1.57 13.07
C VAL A 247 0.04 -2.08 12.29
N ALA A 248 -0.20 -2.86 11.24
CA ALA A 248 0.83 -3.68 10.62
C ALA A 248 0.94 -3.52 9.10
N THR A 249 2.15 -3.69 8.57
CA THR A 249 2.35 -3.86 7.12
C THR A 249 2.13 -5.30 6.68
N SER A 250 1.73 -5.54 5.42
CA SER A 250 1.61 -6.90 4.84
C SER A 250 2.87 -7.78 5.02
N VAL A 251 4.07 -7.18 4.92
CA VAL A 251 5.35 -7.87 5.12
C VAL A 251 5.53 -8.41 6.55
N ALA A 252 4.83 -7.84 7.53
CA ALA A 252 4.88 -8.31 8.91
C ALA A 252 4.03 -9.57 9.14
N GLU A 253 3.33 -10.08 8.13
CA GLU A 253 2.58 -11.34 8.20
C GLU A 253 3.45 -12.56 7.88
N GLU A 254 4.54 -12.38 7.13
CA GLU A 254 5.45 -13.46 6.72
C GLU A 254 6.17 -14.06 7.93
N GLY A 255 5.70 -15.23 8.37
CA GLY A 255 6.33 -16.03 9.43
C GLY A 255 5.97 -15.65 10.86
N LEU A 256 5.00 -14.74 11.07
CA LEU A 256 4.57 -14.35 12.41
C LEU A 256 3.23 -15.02 12.77
N ASP A 257 3.24 -15.71 13.92
CA ASP A 257 2.08 -16.35 14.53
C ASP A 257 1.13 -15.28 15.09
N ILE A 258 0.14 -14.91 14.27
CA ILE A 258 -0.85 -13.88 14.60
C ILE A 258 -1.75 -14.42 15.73
N PRO A 259 -1.81 -13.74 16.89
CA PRO A 259 -2.66 -14.16 18.00
C PRO A 259 -4.16 -14.15 17.62
N ALA A 260 -4.98 -14.79 18.46
CA ALA A 260 -6.44 -14.69 18.32
C ALA A 260 -6.88 -13.21 18.34
N THR A 261 -7.77 -12.86 17.41
CA THR A 261 -8.21 -11.48 17.16
C THR A 261 -9.70 -11.42 16.89
N ASP A 262 -10.37 -10.41 17.43
CA ASP A 262 -11.80 -10.24 17.29
C ASP A 262 -12.13 -9.49 16.00
N LEU A 263 -11.25 -8.58 15.58
CA LEU A 263 -11.41 -7.80 14.35
C LEU A 263 -10.09 -7.66 13.59
N VAL A 264 -10.15 -7.86 12.28
CA VAL A 264 -9.09 -7.50 11.34
C VAL A 264 -9.62 -6.47 10.35
N VAL A 265 -8.97 -5.31 10.27
CA VAL A 265 -9.30 -4.24 9.32
C VAL A 265 -8.21 -4.13 8.27
N PHE A 266 -8.55 -4.18 7.00
CA PHE A 266 -7.65 -3.88 5.89
C PHE A 266 -7.89 -2.45 5.42
N TYR A 267 -6.89 -1.58 5.55
CA TYR A 267 -6.97 -0.17 5.16
C TYR A 267 -7.11 0.01 3.63
N GLU A 268 -6.55 -0.92 2.87
CA GLU A 268 -6.80 -1.12 1.44
C GLU A 268 -6.92 -2.61 1.13
N PRO A 269 -7.47 -3.02 -0.03
CA PRO A 269 -7.57 -4.42 -0.41
C PRO A 269 -6.18 -5.06 -0.51
N LEU A 270 -5.94 -6.07 0.34
CA LEU A 270 -4.72 -6.89 0.33
C LEU A 270 -5.11 -8.37 0.11
N PRO A 271 -5.47 -8.79 -1.12
CA PRO A 271 -6.10 -10.08 -1.38
C PRO A 271 -5.30 -11.28 -0.86
N ASP A 272 -3.97 -11.23 -0.99
CA ASP A 272 -3.09 -12.30 -0.53
C ASP A 272 -3.10 -12.43 1.00
N VAL A 273 -3.08 -11.29 1.71
CA VAL A 273 -3.12 -11.27 3.19
C VAL A 273 -4.51 -11.70 3.68
N VAL A 274 -5.59 -11.23 3.05
CA VAL A 274 -6.97 -11.64 3.35
C VAL A 274 -7.11 -13.16 3.24
N ARG A 275 -6.62 -13.76 2.16
CA ARG A 275 -6.64 -15.22 1.96
C ARG A 275 -5.85 -15.95 3.05
N THR A 276 -4.71 -15.43 3.46
CA THR A 276 -3.92 -16.07 4.53
C THR A 276 -4.66 -16.04 5.87
N ILE A 277 -5.26 -14.89 6.23
CA ILE A 277 -6.08 -14.72 7.44
C ILE A 277 -7.26 -15.70 7.43
N GLN A 278 -8.00 -15.80 6.32
CA GLN A 278 -9.12 -16.75 6.18
C GLN A 278 -8.67 -18.21 6.31
N ARG A 279 -7.54 -18.58 5.68
CA ARG A 279 -6.98 -19.94 5.81
C ARG A 279 -6.64 -20.25 7.27
N ARG A 280 -6.01 -19.32 7.99
CA ARG A 280 -5.64 -19.51 9.40
C ARG A 280 -6.87 -19.64 10.30
N GLY A 281 -7.89 -18.79 10.11
CA GLY A 281 -9.15 -18.86 10.86
C GLY A 281 -9.84 -20.22 10.74
N ARG A 282 -9.70 -20.90 9.60
CA ARG A 282 -10.28 -22.23 9.35
C ARG A 282 -9.49 -23.39 9.94
N THR A 283 -8.19 -23.20 10.26
CA THR A 283 -7.36 -24.25 10.87
C THR A 283 -7.57 -24.41 12.38
N GLY A 284 -8.42 -23.58 13.01
CA GLY A 284 -8.67 -23.57 14.46
C GLY A 284 -7.49 -23.06 15.30
N ARG A 285 -6.37 -22.69 14.67
CA ARG A 285 -5.14 -22.19 15.32
C ARG A 285 -5.22 -20.72 15.75
N ALA A 286 -6.13 -19.96 15.14
CA ALA A 286 -6.42 -18.58 15.53
C ALA A 286 -7.92 -18.34 15.36
N ARG A 287 -8.59 -17.83 16.40
CA ARG A 287 -9.97 -17.34 16.31
C ARG A 287 -9.90 -15.94 15.70
N ILE A 288 -10.46 -15.77 14.50
CA ILE A 288 -10.66 -14.46 13.85
C ILE A 288 -12.15 -14.21 13.82
N GLY A 289 -12.62 -13.18 14.54
CA GLY A 289 -14.05 -12.87 14.67
C GLY A 289 -14.63 -12.26 13.39
N ARG A 290 -14.19 -11.05 13.05
CA ARG A 290 -14.69 -10.23 11.95
C ARG A 290 -13.55 -9.73 11.07
N VAL A 291 -13.79 -9.65 9.77
CA VAL A 291 -12.83 -9.09 8.80
C VAL A 291 -13.51 -7.96 8.02
N VAL A 292 -12.90 -6.77 8.04
CA VAL A 292 -13.37 -5.59 7.32
C VAL A 292 -12.32 -5.16 6.30
N VAL A 293 -12.71 -4.83 5.08
CA VAL A 293 -11.85 -4.26 4.04
C VAL A 293 -12.38 -2.90 3.63
N LEU A 294 -11.55 -1.86 3.76
CA LEU A 294 -11.89 -0.52 3.29
C LEU A 294 -11.53 -0.38 1.81
N VAL A 295 -12.48 0.15 1.04
CA VAL A 295 -12.33 0.38 -0.40
C VAL A 295 -12.56 1.85 -0.69
N ALA A 296 -11.58 2.54 -1.27
CA ALA A 296 -11.78 3.90 -1.76
C ALA A 296 -12.63 3.86 -3.05
N GLU A 297 -13.76 4.56 -3.03
CA GLU A 297 -14.74 4.54 -4.12
C GLU A 297 -14.15 5.06 -5.44
N GLY A 298 -14.39 4.34 -6.54
CA GLY A 298 -13.92 4.75 -7.88
C GLY A 298 -12.39 4.72 -8.06
N THR A 299 -11.66 4.09 -7.14
CA THR A 299 -10.21 3.91 -7.22
C THR A 299 -9.85 2.47 -7.59
N ARG A 300 -8.54 2.18 -7.66
CA ARG A 300 -8.05 0.81 -7.86
C ARG A 300 -8.55 -0.18 -6.81
N ASP A 301 -8.84 0.27 -5.60
CA ASP A 301 -9.35 -0.60 -4.54
C ASP A 301 -10.63 -1.32 -4.96
N ALA A 302 -11.51 -0.65 -5.70
CA ALA A 302 -12.79 -1.24 -6.13
C ALA A 302 -12.62 -2.32 -7.22
N SER A 303 -11.42 -2.46 -7.78
CA SER A 303 -11.11 -3.40 -8.86
C SER A 303 -10.29 -4.62 -8.40
N LEU A 304 -10.00 -4.74 -7.09
CA LEU A 304 -9.17 -5.77 -6.46
C LEU A 304 -10.00 -6.76 -5.63
#